data_AF-A0A176U578-F1
#
_entry.id   AF-A0A176U578-F1
#
_cell.length_a   1.000
_cell.length_b   1.000
_cell.length_c   1.000
_cell.angle_alpha   90.00
_cell.angle_beta   90.00
_cell.angle_gamma   90.00
#
_symmetry.space_group_name_H-M   'P 1'
#
loop_
_entity.id
_entity.type
_entity.pdbx_description
1 polymer ?
#
loop_
_entity_poly.entity_id
_entity_poly.type
_entity_poly.pdbx_seq_one_letter_code
_entity_poly.pdbx_strand_id
1 'polypeptide(L)'
;MNENNIQIEQQSGIEQQSEAQAKRLLAYYSYLRKSQKMTQSELERITGLSRIAINRCENGKLMPTIRSMNKLLAPLGYQLGIVSLDESDSGDYNEEINERQNELEITYFTELAKEEERFSKKKAAELFKNKLLDTLEPGSYGALQIIHKHLFSDIYEFAGQTRTVNFAKGNLRFVPAMYLDAALESIEKMPQSTFDEIVEKYVEMNIAHPFQKGNGRSIRIWLDQILKKELGKVIDWSLVDKEEYLTAMKVSPIKDVEIKMLLKAALTDKINNKKIFMNGVDQSYSYDGYSSYKTKEFAPKTCTKAKTKIQEVREQDEEMEQ
;
A
#
# COMPACT_ATOMS: atom_id res chain seq x y z
N MET A 1 -8.54 -38.22 26.85
CA MET A 1 -9.99 -38.34 26.58
C MET A 1 -10.65 -37.24 27.39
N ASN A 2 -11.26 -36.16 26.90
CA ASN A 2 -11.71 -35.69 25.58
C ASN A 2 -11.61 -34.15 25.66
N GLU A 3 -10.97 -33.48 24.69
CA GLU A 3 -11.58 -32.87 23.50
C GLU A 3 -12.44 -31.62 23.76
N ASN A 4 -11.89 -30.50 23.28
CA ASN A 4 -12.52 -29.47 22.44
C ASN A 4 -13.81 -28.80 22.92
N ASN A 5 -13.70 -27.52 23.28
CA ASN A 5 -14.73 -26.54 22.92
C ASN A 5 -14.19 -25.10 22.90
N ILE A 6 -13.47 -24.72 21.84
CA ILE A 6 -13.31 -23.31 21.46
C ILE A 6 -13.24 -23.22 19.93
N GLN A 7 -14.39 -22.97 19.30
CA GLN A 7 -14.56 -22.44 17.93
C GLN A 7 -16.08 -22.24 17.81
N ILE A 8 -16.62 -21.04 17.61
CA ILE A 8 -16.86 -20.39 16.31
C ILE A 8 -17.40 -18.97 16.63
N GLU A 9 -16.60 -17.91 16.58
CA GLU A 9 -17.16 -16.52 16.62
C GLU A 9 -16.41 -15.53 15.72
N GLN A 10 -15.13 -15.75 15.38
CA GLN A 10 -14.31 -14.80 14.59
C GLN A 10 -14.45 -14.87 13.06
N GLN A 11 -15.04 -15.93 12.48
CA GLN A 11 -15.27 -16.04 11.03
C GLN A 11 -16.36 -15.09 10.51
N SER A 12 -17.28 -14.67 11.38
CA SER A 12 -18.50 -13.94 10.97
C SER A 12 -18.26 -12.51 10.46
N GLY A 13 -17.21 -11.81 10.93
CA GLY A 13 -16.98 -10.39 10.59
C GLY A 13 -16.34 -10.13 9.22
N ILE A 14 -15.40 -10.98 8.81
CA ILE A 14 -14.71 -10.90 7.51
C ILE A 14 -15.66 -11.39 6.39
N GLU A 15 -16.42 -12.45 6.67
CA GLU A 15 -17.52 -12.87 5.80
C GLU A 15 -18.57 -11.77 5.65
N GLN A 16 -18.97 -11.07 6.73
CA GLN A 16 -19.93 -9.97 6.65
C GLN A 16 -19.42 -8.78 5.82
N GLN A 17 -18.13 -8.44 5.89
CA GLN A 17 -17.55 -7.31 5.14
C GLN A 17 -17.37 -7.63 3.65
N SER A 18 -16.86 -8.82 3.34
CA SER A 18 -16.77 -9.33 1.96
C SER A 18 -18.16 -9.54 1.35
N GLU A 19 -19.13 -10.01 2.14
CA GLU A 19 -20.54 -10.12 1.73
C GLU A 19 -21.17 -8.74 1.49
N ALA A 20 -20.84 -7.72 2.30
CA ALA A 20 -21.31 -6.34 2.10
C ALA A 20 -20.70 -5.68 0.84
N GLN A 21 -19.45 -6.00 0.49
CA GLN A 21 -18.82 -5.55 -0.76
C GLN A 21 -19.43 -6.27 -1.97
N ALA A 22 -19.63 -7.58 -1.89
CA ALA A 22 -20.30 -8.35 -2.93
C ALA A 22 -21.76 -7.90 -3.13
N LYS A 23 -22.49 -7.57 -2.06
CA LYS A 23 -23.84 -6.97 -2.12
C LYS A 23 -23.83 -5.61 -2.83
N ARG A 24 -22.82 -4.77 -2.58
CA ARG A 24 -22.65 -3.48 -3.27
C ARG A 24 -22.36 -3.66 -4.77
N LEU A 25 -21.48 -4.59 -5.11
CA LEU A 25 -21.18 -4.92 -6.51
C LEU A 25 -22.41 -5.46 -7.24
N LEU A 26 -23.23 -6.30 -6.59
CA LEU A 26 -24.49 -6.79 -7.15
C LEU A 26 -25.55 -5.70 -7.32
N ALA A 27 -25.64 -4.77 -6.37
CA ALA A 27 -26.52 -3.61 -6.47
C ALA A 27 -26.11 -2.73 -7.66
N TYR A 28 -24.80 -2.53 -7.85
CA TYR A 28 -24.25 -1.78 -8.97
C TYR A 28 -24.50 -2.47 -10.32
N TYR A 29 -24.25 -3.78 -10.43
CA TYR A 29 -24.62 -4.57 -11.61
C TYR A 29 -26.12 -4.47 -11.92
N SER A 30 -26.99 -4.60 -10.91
CA SER A 30 -28.45 -4.54 -11.07
C SER A 30 -28.91 -3.16 -11.57
N TYR A 31 -28.24 -2.10 -11.10
CA TYR A 31 -28.44 -0.75 -11.58
C TYR A 31 -28.02 -0.59 -13.05
N LEU A 32 -26.81 -1.04 -13.41
CA LEU A 32 -26.28 -0.98 -14.79
C LEU A 32 -27.16 -1.73 -15.79
N ARG A 33 -27.62 -2.93 -15.45
CA ARG A 33 -28.52 -3.71 -16.32
C ARG A 33 -29.82 -2.95 -16.59
N LYS A 34 -30.44 -2.41 -15.53
CA LYS A 34 -31.71 -1.69 -15.62
C LYS A 34 -31.56 -0.37 -16.38
N SER A 35 -30.46 0.36 -16.20
CA SER A 35 -30.20 1.61 -16.91
C SER A 35 -29.99 1.40 -18.41
N GLN A 36 -29.35 0.29 -18.80
CA GLN A 36 -29.22 -0.12 -20.20
C GLN A 36 -30.48 -0.81 -20.77
N LYS A 37 -31.58 -0.87 -19.99
CA LYS A 37 -32.84 -1.53 -20.34
C LYS A 37 -32.71 -3.00 -20.77
N MET A 38 -31.61 -3.66 -20.40
CA MET A 38 -31.33 -5.04 -20.78
C MET A 38 -32.17 -6.00 -19.95
N THR A 39 -32.92 -6.88 -20.58
CA THR A 39 -33.79 -7.83 -19.88
C THR A 39 -33.02 -9.02 -19.33
N GLN A 40 -33.53 -9.67 -18.29
CA GLN A 40 -32.92 -10.90 -17.75
C GLN A 40 -32.95 -12.04 -18.80
N SER A 41 -33.95 -12.06 -19.69
CA SER A 41 -34.05 -13.03 -20.80
C SER A 41 -32.93 -12.84 -21.82
N GLU A 42 -32.55 -11.59 -22.12
CA GLU A 42 -31.43 -11.29 -23.02
C GLU A 42 -30.10 -11.70 -22.39
N LEU A 43 -29.90 -11.42 -21.10
CA LEU A 43 -28.70 -11.90 -20.38
C LEU A 43 -28.59 -13.41 -20.32
N GLU A 44 -29.71 -14.13 -20.12
CA GLU A 44 -29.72 -15.59 -20.15
C GLU A 44 -29.23 -16.13 -21.51
N ARG A 45 -29.71 -15.53 -22.61
CA ARG A 45 -29.30 -15.91 -23.97
C ARG A 45 -27.82 -15.62 -24.24
N ILE A 46 -27.27 -14.52 -23.73
CA ILE A 46 -25.88 -14.11 -23.99
C ILE A 46 -24.89 -14.86 -23.09
N THR A 47 -25.23 -15.05 -21.81
CA THR A 47 -24.29 -15.55 -20.79
C THR A 47 -24.39 -17.05 -20.54
N GLY A 48 -25.52 -17.66 -20.93
CA GLY A 48 -25.89 -19.04 -20.60
C GLY A 48 -26.27 -19.25 -19.14
N LEU A 49 -26.41 -18.18 -18.34
CA LEU A 49 -26.90 -18.26 -16.96
C LEU A 49 -28.42 -18.26 -16.96
N SER A 50 -29.04 -19.18 -16.21
CA SER A 50 -30.51 -19.25 -16.19
C SER A 50 -31.12 -17.96 -15.62
N ARG A 51 -32.28 -17.57 -16.14
CA ARG A 51 -33.03 -16.40 -15.64
C ARG A 51 -33.31 -16.47 -14.16
N ILE A 52 -33.57 -17.69 -13.66
CA ILE A 52 -33.80 -17.96 -12.24
C ILE A 52 -32.54 -17.63 -11.43
N ALA A 53 -31.34 -18.00 -11.90
CA ALA A 53 -30.08 -17.66 -11.23
C ALA A 53 -29.82 -16.15 -11.25
N ILE A 54 -30.01 -15.50 -12.41
CA ILE A 54 -29.86 -14.03 -12.56
C ILE A 54 -30.81 -13.29 -11.59
N ASN A 55 -32.07 -13.68 -11.56
CA ASN A 55 -33.08 -13.09 -10.68
C ASN A 55 -32.74 -13.27 -9.19
N ARG A 56 -32.21 -14.43 -8.81
CA ARG A 56 -31.76 -14.68 -7.44
C ARG A 56 -30.54 -13.84 -7.08
N CYS A 57 -29.61 -13.60 -8.00
CA CYS A 57 -28.46 -12.72 -7.79
C CYS A 57 -28.89 -11.26 -7.57
N GLU A 58 -29.78 -10.73 -8.42
CA GLU A 58 -30.24 -9.34 -8.32
C GLU A 58 -31.04 -9.03 -7.06
N ASN A 59 -31.73 -10.05 -6.52
CA ASN A 59 -32.48 -9.94 -5.28
C ASN A 59 -31.68 -10.34 -4.04
N GLY A 60 -30.37 -10.56 -4.17
CA GLY A 60 -29.49 -10.93 -3.06
C GLY A 60 -29.75 -12.33 -2.46
N LYS A 61 -30.52 -13.18 -3.15
CA LYS A 61 -30.85 -14.57 -2.73
C LYS A 61 -29.81 -15.60 -3.18
N LEU A 62 -28.80 -15.17 -3.94
CA LEU A 62 -27.69 -15.98 -4.42
C LEU A 62 -26.47 -15.07 -4.66
N MET A 63 -25.33 -15.42 -4.08
CA MET A 63 -24.07 -14.74 -4.40
C MET A 63 -23.41 -15.40 -5.61
N PRO A 64 -23.10 -14.66 -6.70
CA PRO A 64 -22.43 -15.24 -7.86
C PRO A 64 -20.93 -15.43 -7.59
N THR A 65 -20.36 -16.49 -8.17
CA THR A 65 -18.90 -16.64 -8.25
C THR A 65 -18.29 -15.51 -9.10
N ILE A 66 -16.99 -15.22 -8.95
CA ILE A 66 -16.27 -14.23 -9.78
C ILE A 66 -16.46 -14.51 -11.28
N ARG A 67 -16.42 -15.79 -11.68
CA ARG A 67 -16.64 -16.21 -13.07
C ARG A 67 -18.07 -15.92 -13.53
N SER A 68 -19.06 -16.19 -12.68
CA SER A 68 -20.45 -15.85 -12.96
C SER A 68 -20.65 -14.34 -13.03
N MET A 69 -19.96 -13.57 -12.18
CA MET A 69 -20.06 -12.11 -12.17
C MET A 69 -19.45 -11.48 -13.41
N ASN A 70 -18.28 -11.97 -13.87
CA ASN A 70 -17.70 -11.58 -15.15
C ASN A 70 -18.64 -11.87 -16.33
N LYS A 71 -19.33 -13.01 -16.31
CA LYS A 71 -20.35 -13.31 -17.32
C LYS A 71 -21.52 -12.33 -17.30
N LEU A 72 -21.96 -11.87 -16.12
CA LEU A 72 -23.07 -10.92 -15.99
C LEU A 72 -22.68 -9.50 -16.43
N LEU A 73 -21.42 -9.12 -16.23
CA LEU A 73 -20.89 -7.80 -16.56
C LEU A 73 -20.49 -7.66 -18.03
N ALA A 74 -19.99 -8.74 -18.66
CA ALA A 74 -19.49 -8.69 -20.04
C ALA A 74 -20.52 -8.19 -21.08
N PRO A 75 -21.80 -8.62 -21.06
CA PRO A 75 -22.83 -8.10 -21.96
C PRO A 75 -23.14 -6.62 -21.76
N LEU A 76 -22.89 -6.10 -20.55
CA LEU A 76 -23.06 -4.70 -20.19
C LEU A 76 -21.84 -3.85 -20.60
N GLY A 77 -20.81 -4.47 -21.17
CA GLY A 77 -19.55 -3.83 -21.56
C GLY A 77 -18.50 -3.76 -20.45
N TYR A 78 -18.67 -4.52 -19.36
CA TYR A 78 -17.79 -4.45 -18.19
C TYR A 78 -17.10 -5.78 -17.91
N GLN A 79 -15.87 -5.74 -17.40
CA GLN A 79 -15.14 -6.90 -16.90
C GLN A 79 -14.60 -6.57 -15.51
N LEU A 80 -14.61 -7.55 -14.58
CA LEU A 80 -13.91 -7.38 -13.32
C LEU A 80 -12.41 -7.40 -13.60
N GLY A 81 -11.81 -6.22 -13.57
CA GLY A 81 -10.37 -6.06 -13.62
C GLY A 81 -9.74 -6.54 -12.32
N ILE A 82 -8.67 -7.35 -12.41
CA ILE A 82 -7.71 -7.49 -11.32
C ILE A 82 -6.71 -6.35 -11.51
N VAL A 83 -6.93 -5.23 -10.83
CA VAL A 83 -6.09 -4.04 -10.99
C VAL A 83 -4.90 -4.13 -10.04
N SER A 84 -3.69 -4.19 -10.61
CA SER A 84 -2.47 -3.77 -9.92
C SER A 84 -2.38 -2.24 -10.03
N LEU A 85 -2.02 -1.54 -8.94
CA LEU A 85 -2.19 -0.08 -8.82
C LEU A 85 -1.10 0.76 -9.51
N ASP A 86 -0.23 0.14 -10.32
CA ASP A 86 0.84 0.84 -11.03
C ASP A 86 0.76 0.50 -12.52
N GLU A 87 0.31 1.45 -13.33
CA GLU A 87 0.93 1.89 -14.61
C GLU A 87 -0.06 2.80 -15.36
N SER A 88 0.33 4.06 -15.52
CA SER A 88 -0.12 4.91 -16.61
C SER A 88 0.58 4.45 -17.88
N ASP A 89 -0.12 3.71 -18.73
CA ASP A 89 0.33 3.46 -20.09
C ASP A 89 -0.58 4.26 -21.04
N SER A 90 0.00 5.31 -21.62
CA SER A 90 -0.60 6.06 -22.71
C SER A 90 -0.67 5.14 -23.94
N GLY A 91 -1.87 4.61 -24.20
CA GLY A 91 -2.20 3.85 -25.40
C GLY A 91 -3.61 4.17 -25.86
N ASP A 92 -3.70 5.14 -26.75
CA ASP A 92 -4.79 5.54 -27.64
C ASP A 92 -6.13 4.75 -27.57
N TYR A 93 -7.17 5.38 -27.03
CA TYR A 93 -8.58 4.99 -27.21
C TYR A 93 -9.48 6.22 -27.35
N ASN A 94 -9.74 6.58 -28.61
CA ASN A 94 -10.91 7.30 -29.14
C ASN A 94 -11.45 8.49 -28.31
N GLU A 95 -11.04 9.69 -28.71
CA GLU A 95 -11.65 10.98 -28.37
C GLU A 95 -13.10 11.05 -28.88
N GLU A 96 -14.05 11.14 -27.94
CA GLU A 96 -15.31 11.92 -27.96
C GLU A 96 -16.47 11.28 -27.15
N ILE A 97 -16.33 10.05 -26.64
CA ILE A 97 -17.27 9.49 -25.62
C ILE A 97 -16.62 9.30 -24.23
N ASN A 98 -15.31 9.53 -24.11
CA ASN A 98 -14.51 9.07 -22.98
C ASN A 98 -14.43 10.02 -21.77
N GLU A 99 -14.78 11.30 -21.90
CA GLU A 99 -14.43 12.27 -20.84
C GLU A 99 -15.21 12.07 -19.53
N ARG A 100 -16.53 11.86 -19.55
CA ARG A 100 -17.31 11.73 -18.29
C ARG A 100 -17.20 10.35 -17.62
N GLN A 101 -16.99 9.30 -18.40
CA GLN A 101 -16.77 7.94 -17.86
C GLN A 101 -15.37 7.83 -17.27
N ASN A 102 -14.35 8.33 -17.98
CA ASN A 102 -13.00 8.46 -17.41
C ASN A 102 -13.01 9.39 -16.20
N GLU A 103 -13.72 10.52 -16.21
CA GLU A 103 -13.75 11.44 -15.07
C GLU A 103 -14.33 10.79 -13.79
N LEU A 104 -15.43 10.02 -13.88
CA LEU A 104 -16.00 9.31 -12.72
C LEU A 104 -15.14 8.13 -12.26
N GLU A 105 -14.55 7.38 -13.19
CA GLU A 105 -13.64 6.27 -12.91
C GLU A 105 -12.33 6.77 -12.28
N ILE A 106 -11.71 7.79 -12.88
CA ILE A 106 -10.54 8.52 -12.35
C ILE A 106 -10.88 9.12 -10.99
N THR A 107 -12.06 9.72 -10.80
CA THR A 107 -12.48 10.24 -9.48
C THR A 107 -12.58 9.12 -8.45
N TYR A 108 -13.15 7.96 -8.77
CA TYR A 108 -13.25 6.85 -7.83
C TYR A 108 -11.88 6.23 -7.48
N PHE A 109 -11.03 6.01 -8.48
CA PHE A 109 -9.67 5.49 -8.26
C PHE A 109 -8.79 6.49 -7.51
N THR A 110 -8.93 7.79 -7.77
CA THR A 110 -8.19 8.83 -7.03
C THR A 110 -8.66 8.93 -5.58
N GLU A 111 -9.95 8.79 -5.28
CA GLU A 111 -10.45 8.75 -3.90
C GLU A 111 -10.00 7.49 -3.14
N LEU A 112 -9.98 6.32 -3.79
CA LEU A 112 -9.41 5.10 -3.19
C LEU A 112 -7.91 5.23 -2.92
N ALA A 113 -7.15 5.81 -3.87
CA ALA A 113 -5.72 6.05 -3.70
C ALA A 113 -5.44 7.04 -2.56
N LYS A 114 -6.29 8.07 -2.40
CA LYS A 114 -6.24 9.00 -1.26
C LYS A 114 -6.49 8.29 0.06
N GLU A 115 -7.51 7.44 0.16
CA GLU A 115 -7.77 6.73 1.42
C GLU A 115 -6.67 5.71 1.72
N GLU A 116 -6.14 4.99 0.73
CA GLU A 116 -4.95 4.14 0.89
C GLU A 116 -3.79 4.96 1.47
N GLU A 117 -3.45 6.09 0.83
CA GLU A 117 -2.38 6.98 1.27
C GLU A 117 -2.60 7.43 2.71
N ARG A 118 -3.82 7.87 3.02
CA ARG A 118 -4.21 8.39 4.34
C ARG A 118 -4.03 7.33 5.43
N PHE A 119 -4.59 6.13 5.24
CA PHE A 119 -4.50 5.06 6.24
C PHE A 119 -3.06 4.58 6.42
N SER A 120 -2.35 4.34 5.32
CA SER A 120 -0.98 3.80 5.38
C SER A 120 0.03 4.83 5.88
N LYS A 121 -0.10 6.13 5.57
CA LYS A 121 0.72 7.20 6.18
C LYS A 121 0.46 7.36 7.67
N LYS A 122 -0.79 7.20 8.11
CA LYS A 122 -1.11 7.20 9.55
C LYS A 122 -0.37 6.06 10.27
N LYS A 123 -0.41 4.84 9.73
CA LYS A 123 0.34 3.70 10.27
C LYS A 123 1.85 3.92 10.21
N ALA A 124 2.37 4.50 9.13
CA ALA A 124 3.79 4.86 9.03
C ALA A 124 4.21 5.82 10.17
N ALA A 125 3.38 6.80 10.51
CA ALA A 125 3.65 7.71 11.62
C ALA A 125 3.65 6.99 12.99
N GLU A 126 2.81 5.96 13.15
CA GLU A 126 2.73 5.11 14.34
C GLU A 126 3.99 4.25 14.52
N LEU A 127 4.64 3.78 13.45
CA LEU A 127 5.91 3.04 13.52
C LEU A 127 6.97 3.83 14.30
N PHE A 128 7.15 5.11 13.95
CA PHE A 128 8.12 5.98 14.61
C PHE A 128 7.73 6.29 16.05
N LYS A 129 6.45 6.60 16.29
CA LYS A 129 5.93 6.94 17.62
C LYS A 129 6.10 5.80 18.62
N ASN A 130 5.74 4.59 18.20
CA ASN A 130 5.73 3.41 19.06
C ASN A 130 7.08 2.71 19.11
N LYS A 131 8.08 3.22 18.36
CA LYS A 131 9.41 2.61 18.21
C LYS A 131 9.32 1.14 17.78
N LEU A 132 8.32 0.79 16.96
CA LEU A 132 8.13 -0.60 16.53
C LEU A 132 9.36 -1.13 15.80
N LEU A 133 10.01 -0.27 14.99
CA LEU A 133 11.23 -0.65 14.27
C LEU A 133 12.38 -1.02 15.22
N ASP A 134 12.42 -0.50 16.44
CA ASP A 134 13.48 -0.82 17.41
C ASP A 134 13.28 -2.22 18.02
N THR A 135 12.11 -2.86 17.83
CA THR A 135 11.79 -4.20 18.39
C THR A 135 11.92 -5.33 17.37
N LEU A 136 12.18 -5.03 16.10
CA LEU A 136 12.31 -6.04 15.04
C LEU A 136 13.79 -6.32 14.75
N GLU A 137 14.07 -7.47 14.14
CA GLU A 137 15.41 -7.84 13.67
C GLU A 137 15.74 -7.13 12.34
N PRO A 138 16.66 -6.14 12.33
CA PRO A 138 16.94 -5.35 11.13
C PRO A 138 17.54 -6.21 10.02
N GLY A 139 16.98 -6.11 8.82
CA GLY A 139 17.46 -6.86 7.66
C GLY A 139 16.88 -8.25 7.50
N SER A 140 15.95 -8.66 8.39
CA SER A 140 15.20 -9.90 8.24
C SER A 140 13.97 -9.72 7.36
N TYR A 141 13.58 -10.78 6.64
CA TYR A 141 12.30 -10.82 5.93
C TYR A 141 11.12 -10.74 6.91
N GLY A 142 11.25 -11.34 8.10
CA GLY A 142 10.24 -11.25 9.16
C GLY A 142 9.96 -9.80 9.58
N ALA A 143 10.99 -8.97 9.73
CA ALA A 143 10.82 -7.53 9.99
C ALA A 143 10.09 -6.84 8.83
N LEU A 144 10.45 -7.15 7.58
CA LEU A 144 9.79 -6.60 6.41
C LEU A 144 8.30 -6.98 6.34
N GLN A 145 7.94 -8.23 6.65
CA GLN A 145 6.54 -8.66 6.74
C GLN A 145 5.76 -7.89 7.81
N ILE A 146 6.37 -7.66 8.97
CA ILE A 146 5.75 -6.90 10.06
C ILE A 146 5.57 -5.43 9.67
N ILE A 147 6.58 -4.80 9.05
CA ILE A 147 6.48 -3.43 8.51
C ILE A 147 5.34 -3.35 7.51
N HIS A 148 5.31 -4.23 6.52
CA HIS A 148 4.29 -4.25 5.48
C HIS A 148 2.89 -4.48 6.07
N LYS A 149 2.75 -5.45 6.98
CA LYS A 149 1.49 -5.71 7.68
C LYS A 149 1.02 -4.49 8.46
N HIS A 150 1.92 -3.82 9.18
CA HIS A 150 1.57 -2.64 9.96
C HIS A 150 1.06 -1.49 9.09
N LEU A 151 1.68 -1.25 7.93
CA LEU A 151 1.27 -0.19 7.01
C LEU A 151 -0.08 -0.48 6.34
N PHE A 152 -0.34 -1.74 5.99
CA PHE A 152 -1.38 -2.08 5.03
C PHE A 152 -2.49 -3.01 5.55
N SER A 153 -2.48 -3.44 6.82
CA SER A 153 -3.49 -4.38 7.36
C SER A 153 -4.92 -3.89 7.21
N ASP A 154 -5.13 -2.59 7.23
CA ASP A 154 -6.46 -1.96 7.15
C ASP A 154 -6.87 -1.71 5.69
N ILE A 155 -6.01 -2.06 4.72
CA ILE A 155 -6.14 -1.75 3.29
C ILE A 155 -6.12 -3.04 2.44
N TYR A 156 -5.19 -3.95 2.74
CA TYR A 156 -4.96 -5.19 1.98
C TYR A 156 -5.14 -6.42 2.88
N GLU A 157 -5.96 -7.36 2.46
CA GLU A 157 -6.14 -8.64 3.17
C GLU A 157 -4.85 -9.47 3.21
N PHE A 158 -4.01 -9.35 2.18
CA PHE A 158 -2.72 -10.01 2.07
C PHE A 158 -1.58 -9.26 2.77
N ALA A 159 -1.86 -8.24 3.59
CA ALA A 159 -0.81 -7.44 4.20
C ALA A 159 0.18 -8.28 5.04
N GLY A 160 1.43 -8.30 4.60
CA GLY A 160 2.53 -9.05 5.23
C GLY A 160 2.66 -10.49 4.72
N GLN A 161 1.78 -10.93 3.83
CA GLN A 161 1.83 -12.27 3.24
C GLN A 161 2.69 -12.29 1.98
N THR A 162 3.54 -13.29 1.85
CA THR A 162 4.30 -13.57 0.62
C THR A 162 3.33 -13.79 -0.54
N ARG A 163 3.61 -13.20 -1.70
CA ARG A 163 2.79 -13.38 -2.90
C ARG A 163 2.90 -14.82 -3.45
N THR A 164 1.81 -15.27 -4.07
CA THR A 164 1.71 -16.57 -4.74
C THR A 164 1.62 -16.47 -6.26
N VAL A 165 1.67 -15.24 -6.80
CA VAL A 165 1.55 -14.93 -8.22
C VAL A 165 2.82 -14.23 -8.73
N ASN A 166 3.05 -14.31 -10.05
CA ASN A 166 4.17 -13.63 -10.70
C ASN A 166 3.82 -12.18 -11.03
N PHE A 167 4.81 -11.29 -10.97
CA PHE A 167 4.68 -9.88 -11.35
C PHE A 167 5.82 -9.45 -12.27
N ALA A 168 5.57 -8.38 -13.02
CA ALA A 168 6.55 -7.62 -13.77
C ALA A 168 6.23 -6.12 -13.63
N LYS A 169 7.23 -5.26 -13.82
CA LYS A 169 7.08 -3.81 -13.94
C LYS A 169 7.86 -3.35 -15.16
N GLY A 170 7.16 -2.87 -16.19
CA GLY A 170 7.72 -2.77 -17.54
C GLY A 170 8.41 -4.08 -17.99
N ASN A 171 9.68 -3.99 -18.41
CA ASN A 171 10.47 -5.15 -18.85
C ASN A 171 11.13 -5.94 -17.70
N LEU A 172 11.09 -5.42 -16.46
CA LEU A 172 11.68 -6.10 -15.31
C LEU A 172 10.73 -7.19 -14.82
N ARG A 173 11.20 -8.44 -14.86
CA ARG A 173 10.50 -9.57 -14.23
C ARG A 173 11.06 -9.80 -12.85
N PHE A 174 10.18 -9.80 -11.84
CA PHE A 174 10.56 -10.16 -10.47
C PHE A 174 10.74 -11.67 -10.34
N VAL A 175 11.31 -12.12 -9.22
CA VAL A 175 11.53 -13.55 -8.95
C VAL A 175 10.22 -14.35 -9.13
N PRO A 176 10.19 -15.43 -9.92
CA PRO A 176 8.98 -16.25 -10.03
C PRO A 176 8.53 -16.77 -8.66
N ALA A 177 7.22 -16.78 -8.39
CA ALA A 177 6.67 -17.16 -7.09
C ALA A 177 7.16 -18.54 -6.60
N MET A 178 7.36 -19.49 -7.51
CA MET A 178 7.90 -20.82 -7.18
C MET A 178 9.33 -20.81 -6.62
N TYR A 179 10.12 -19.76 -6.86
CA TYR A 179 11.48 -19.58 -6.37
C TYR A 179 11.59 -18.53 -5.26
N LEU A 180 10.48 -17.87 -4.91
CA LEU A 180 10.50 -16.72 -4.02
C LEU A 180 10.96 -17.09 -2.60
N ASP A 181 10.49 -18.21 -2.05
CA ASP A 181 10.89 -18.65 -0.71
C ASP A 181 12.40 -18.94 -0.64
N ALA A 182 12.96 -19.60 -1.65
CA ALA A 182 14.39 -19.87 -1.73
C ALA A 182 15.21 -18.57 -1.90
N ALA A 183 14.73 -17.62 -2.70
CA ALA A 183 15.38 -16.33 -2.87
C ALA A 183 15.38 -15.53 -1.55
N LEU A 184 14.26 -15.51 -0.83
CA LEU A 184 14.16 -14.85 0.48
C LEU A 184 15.10 -15.49 1.52
N GLU A 185 15.21 -16.82 1.53
CA GLU A 185 16.16 -17.52 2.39
C GLU A 185 17.63 -17.15 2.07
N SER A 186 17.94 -16.95 0.79
CA SER A 186 19.26 -16.47 0.37
C SER A 186 19.51 -15.03 0.81
N ILE A 187 18.52 -14.15 0.65
CA ILE A 187 18.61 -12.73 1.04
C ILE A 187 18.77 -12.59 2.55
N GLU A 188 18.09 -13.42 3.35
CA GLU A 188 18.21 -13.44 4.81
C GLU A 188 19.68 -13.58 5.26
N LYS A 189 20.45 -14.41 4.54
CA LYS A 189 21.86 -14.73 4.82
C LYS A 189 22.85 -13.71 4.27
N MET A 190 22.41 -12.73 3.48
CA MET A 190 23.31 -11.72 2.91
C MET A 190 23.92 -10.85 4.01
N PRO A 191 25.22 -10.49 3.87
CA PRO A 191 25.89 -9.59 4.79
C PRO A 191 25.27 -8.18 4.71
N GLN A 192 25.46 -7.39 5.76
CA GLN A 192 24.92 -6.04 5.88
C GLN A 192 25.78 -5.16 6.79
N SER A 193 27.07 -5.44 6.91
CA SER A 193 27.98 -4.74 7.83
C SER A 193 28.54 -3.45 7.25
N THR A 194 28.50 -3.30 5.92
CA THR A 194 28.95 -2.10 5.21
C THR A 194 27.82 -1.48 4.39
N PHE A 195 27.97 -0.20 4.02
CA PHE A 195 27.00 0.48 3.16
C PHE A 195 26.77 -0.28 1.83
N ASP A 196 27.83 -0.77 1.21
CA ASP A 196 27.73 -1.44 -0.08
C ASP A 196 26.95 -2.77 0.04
N GLU A 197 27.26 -3.58 1.06
CA GLU A 197 26.53 -4.82 1.36
C GLU A 197 25.05 -4.56 1.68
N ILE A 198 24.75 -3.51 2.45
CA ILE A 198 23.36 -3.12 2.78
C ILE A 198 22.58 -2.75 1.52
N VAL A 199 23.19 -1.98 0.61
CA VAL A 199 22.53 -1.58 -0.63
C VAL A 199 22.36 -2.77 -1.57
N GLU A 200 23.33 -3.68 -1.67
CA GLU A 200 23.21 -4.94 -2.41
C GLU A 200 22.04 -5.78 -1.88
N LYS A 201 21.96 -5.97 -0.56
CA LYS A 201 20.85 -6.69 0.09
C LYS A 201 19.50 -6.02 -0.18
N TYR A 202 19.46 -4.70 -0.21
CA TYR A 202 18.27 -3.92 -0.57
C TYR A 202 17.86 -4.10 -2.03
N VAL A 203 18.82 -4.13 -2.97
CA VAL A 203 18.57 -4.39 -4.38
C VAL A 203 18.00 -5.80 -4.57
N GLU A 204 18.59 -6.82 -3.94
CA GLU A 204 18.11 -8.19 -4.00
C GLU A 204 16.69 -8.34 -3.42
N MET A 205 16.40 -7.68 -2.28
CA MET A 205 15.04 -7.65 -1.72
C MET A 205 14.03 -6.97 -2.67
N ASN A 206 14.43 -5.91 -3.37
CA ASN A 206 13.58 -5.27 -4.36
C ASN A 206 13.31 -6.17 -5.57
N ILE A 207 14.28 -6.99 -6.00
CA ILE A 207 14.14 -7.98 -7.08
C ILE A 207 13.23 -9.14 -6.65
N ALA A 208 13.35 -9.61 -5.40
CA ALA A 208 12.46 -10.61 -4.83
C ALA A 208 11.00 -10.13 -4.83
N HIS A 209 10.79 -8.86 -4.47
CA HIS A 209 9.50 -8.18 -4.54
C HIS A 209 8.37 -8.99 -3.87
N PRO A 210 8.48 -9.29 -2.56
CA PRO A 210 7.77 -10.41 -1.96
C PRO A 210 6.26 -10.22 -1.75
N PHE A 211 5.73 -9.00 -1.85
CA PHE A 211 4.32 -8.70 -1.63
C PHE A 211 3.60 -8.40 -2.95
N GLN A 212 2.26 -8.45 -2.94
CA GLN A 212 1.47 -8.12 -4.13
C GLN A 212 1.45 -6.62 -4.44
N LYS A 213 1.48 -5.76 -3.41
CA LYS A 213 1.52 -4.30 -3.51
C LYS A 213 2.33 -3.75 -2.34
N GLY A 214 2.72 -2.48 -2.38
CA GLY A 214 3.36 -1.81 -1.24
C GLY A 214 4.85 -2.11 -1.02
N ASN A 215 5.50 -2.90 -1.89
CA ASN A 215 6.90 -3.29 -1.76
C ASN A 215 7.85 -2.09 -1.60
N GLY A 216 7.81 -1.11 -2.50
CA GLY A 216 8.72 0.04 -2.46
C GLY A 216 8.68 0.78 -1.11
N ARG A 217 7.47 1.12 -0.64
CA ARG A 217 7.24 1.83 0.63
C ARG A 217 7.75 1.03 1.84
N SER A 218 7.48 -0.27 1.88
CA SER A 218 7.93 -1.13 2.99
C SER A 218 9.44 -1.39 2.97
N ILE A 219 10.01 -1.68 1.80
CA ILE A 219 11.43 -2.02 1.66
C ILE A 219 12.31 -0.78 1.95
N ARG A 220 11.89 0.44 1.59
CA ARG A 220 12.63 1.66 1.97
C ARG A 220 12.70 1.89 3.49
N ILE A 221 11.61 1.61 4.22
CA ILE A 221 11.61 1.68 5.70
C ILE A 221 12.52 0.58 6.28
N TRP A 222 12.49 -0.61 5.71
CA TRP A 222 13.35 -1.72 6.10
C TRP A 222 14.84 -1.42 5.83
N LEU A 223 15.17 -0.78 4.72
CA LEU A 223 16.53 -0.28 4.42
C LEU A 223 17.02 0.71 5.49
N ASP A 224 16.20 1.72 5.83
CA ASP A 224 16.56 2.69 6.86
C ASP A 224 16.77 2.04 8.24
N GLN A 225 16.03 0.96 8.54
CA GLN A 225 16.21 0.19 9.77
C GLN A 225 17.58 -0.50 9.82
N ILE A 226 18.03 -1.09 8.71
CA ILE A 226 19.36 -1.71 8.60
C ILE A 226 20.45 -0.65 8.75
N LEU A 227 20.38 0.43 7.96
CA LEU A 227 21.34 1.53 8.01
C LEU A 227 21.45 2.13 9.42
N LYS A 228 20.31 2.29 10.11
CA LYS A 228 20.28 2.83 11.47
C LYS A 228 21.01 1.91 12.45
N LYS A 229 20.79 0.60 12.33
CA LYS A 229 21.38 -0.41 13.22
C LYS A 229 22.89 -0.56 13.00
N GLU A 230 23.29 -0.71 11.74
CA GLU A 230 24.65 -1.12 11.39
C GLU A 230 25.61 0.08 11.30
N LEU A 231 25.11 1.20 10.77
CA LEU A 231 25.95 2.37 10.45
C LEU A 231 25.63 3.61 11.30
N GLY A 232 24.55 3.58 12.10
CA GLY A 232 24.09 4.76 12.81
C GLY A 232 23.66 5.89 11.87
N LYS A 233 23.18 5.55 10.67
CA LYS A 233 22.73 6.49 9.64
C LYS A 233 21.34 6.11 9.11
N VAL A 234 20.65 7.05 8.51
CA VAL A 234 19.42 6.81 7.71
C VAL A 234 19.52 7.63 6.42
N ILE A 235 18.65 7.35 5.45
CA ILE A 235 18.53 8.14 4.24
C ILE A 235 17.61 9.35 4.50
N ASP A 236 18.10 10.55 4.22
CA ASP A 236 17.23 11.71 4.03
C ASP A 236 16.64 11.64 2.62
N TRP A 237 15.54 10.89 2.48
CA TRP A 237 14.89 10.71 1.18
C TRP A 237 14.48 12.02 0.53
N SER A 238 14.29 13.12 1.28
CA SER A 238 13.99 14.42 0.68
C SER A 238 15.11 14.97 -0.21
N LEU A 239 16.31 14.41 -0.12
CA LEU A 239 17.46 14.70 -0.99
C LEU A 239 17.59 13.75 -2.18
N VAL A 240 16.73 12.72 -2.26
CA VAL A 240 16.74 11.71 -3.32
C VAL A 240 15.65 12.06 -4.33
N ASP A 241 16.05 12.42 -5.55
CA ASP A 241 15.12 12.72 -6.63
C ASP A 241 14.33 11.47 -7.05
N LYS A 242 13.06 11.67 -7.43
CA LYS A 242 12.15 10.60 -7.80
C LYS A 242 12.62 9.88 -9.08
N GLU A 243 12.91 10.64 -10.13
CA GLU A 243 13.21 10.06 -11.44
C GLU A 243 14.60 9.43 -11.44
N GLU A 244 15.57 10.04 -10.75
CA GLU A 244 16.89 9.45 -10.53
C GLU A 244 16.79 8.13 -9.76
N TYR A 245 16.01 8.09 -8.67
CA TYR A 245 15.81 6.86 -7.89
C TYR A 245 15.12 5.78 -8.71
N LEU A 246 14.02 6.09 -9.40
CA LEU A 246 13.28 5.12 -10.20
C LEU A 246 14.14 4.57 -11.35
N THR A 247 14.97 5.42 -11.97
CA THR A 247 15.91 5.01 -13.01
C THR A 247 16.99 4.09 -12.45
N ALA A 248 17.63 4.50 -11.35
CA ALA A 248 18.66 3.71 -10.69
C ALA A 248 18.13 2.34 -10.22
N MET A 249 16.90 2.27 -9.71
CA MET A 249 16.27 1.01 -9.31
C MET A 249 15.91 0.08 -10.48
N LYS A 250 15.68 0.62 -11.69
CA LYS A 250 15.49 -0.20 -12.90
C LYS A 250 16.80 -0.84 -13.36
N VAL A 251 17.92 -0.14 -13.17
CA VAL A 251 19.27 -0.58 -13.58
C VAL A 251 19.94 -1.45 -12.52
N SER A 252 19.57 -1.30 -11.25
CA SER A 252 20.20 -1.98 -10.11
C SER A 252 20.33 -3.50 -10.19
N PRO A 253 19.42 -4.27 -10.84
CA PRO A 253 19.61 -5.71 -11.03
C PRO A 253 20.80 -6.07 -11.92
N ILE A 254 21.29 -5.12 -12.72
CA ILE A 254 22.46 -5.27 -13.60
C ILE A 254 23.67 -4.61 -12.97
N LYS A 255 23.52 -3.38 -12.46
CA LYS A 255 24.57 -2.57 -11.83
C LYS A 255 23.97 -1.65 -10.77
N ASP A 256 24.46 -1.75 -9.54
CA ASP A 256 23.94 -0.99 -8.40
C ASP A 256 24.73 0.30 -8.08
N VAL A 257 25.71 0.67 -8.92
CA VAL A 257 26.57 1.85 -8.70
C VAL A 257 25.76 3.14 -8.59
N GLU A 258 24.77 3.33 -9.47
CA GLU A 258 23.92 4.53 -9.50
C GLU A 258 23.11 4.68 -8.21
N ILE A 259 22.45 3.60 -7.77
CA ILE A 259 21.65 3.63 -6.54
C ILE A 259 22.55 3.79 -5.30
N LYS A 260 23.73 3.16 -5.27
CA LYS A 260 24.73 3.36 -4.21
C LYS A 260 25.16 4.81 -4.13
N MET A 261 25.51 5.45 -5.24
CA MET A 261 25.92 6.86 -5.27
C MET A 261 24.81 7.78 -4.77
N LEU A 262 23.59 7.60 -5.27
CA LEU A 262 22.42 8.41 -4.90
C LEU A 262 22.10 8.30 -3.40
N LEU A 263 22.03 7.08 -2.88
CA LEU A 263 21.74 6.85 -1.46
C LEU A 263 22.88 7.33 -0.54
N LYS A 264 24.14 7.17 -0.96
CA LYS A 264 25.30 7.60 -0.17
C LYS A 264 25.34 9.12 0.00
N ALA A 265 24.97 9.87 -1.03
CA ALA A 265 24.86 11.33 -0.97
C ALA A 265 23.76 11.82 0.00
N ALA A 266 22.75 11.00 0.25
CA ALA A 266 21.60 11.32 1.11
C ALA A 266 21.72 10.80 2.56
N LEU A 267 22.84 10.19 2.95
CA LEU A 267 23.02 9.66 4.31
C LEU A 267 23.06 10.78 5.37
N THR A 268 22.39 10.55 6.50
CA THR A 268 22.42 11.44 7.66
C THR A 268 22.51 10.67 8.97
N ASP A 269 23.17 11.23 9.99
CA ASP A 269 23.20 10.70 11.38
C ASP A 269 22.01 11.11 12.22
N LYS A 270 21.05 11.83 11.64
CA LYS A 270 19.82 12.27 12.32
C LYS A 270 18.81 11.13 12.49
N ILE A 271 19.27 9.97 12.97
CA ILE A 271 18.54 8.69 13.02
C ILE A 271 17.28 8.67 13.90
N ASN A 272 17.18 9.60 14.85
CA ASN A 272 16.02 9.75 15.74
C ASN A 272 15.23 11.04 15.43
N ASN A 273 15.49 11.69 14.29
CA ASN A 273 14.82 12.92 13.93
C ASN A 273 13.46 12.63 13.29
N LYS A 274 12.39 12.97 14.03
CA LYS A 274 11.01 12.81 13.56
C LYS A 274 10.74 13.51 12.22
N LYS A 275 11.32 14.69 11.99
CA LYS A 275 11.10 15.43 10.74
C LYS A 275 11.72 14.70 9.55
N ILE A 276 12.94 14.17 9.70
CA ILE A 276 13.61 13.37 8.67
C ILE A 276 12.76 12.14 8.33
N PHE A 277 12.30 11.39 9.34
CA PHE A 277 11.44 10.23 9.11
C PHE A 277 10.13 10.59 8.40
N MET A 278 9.38 11.58 8.88
CA MET A 278 8.08 11.94 8.28
C MET A 278 8.22 12.51 6.86
N ASN A 279 9.24 13.32 6.62
CA ASN A 279 9.56 13.80 5.27
C ASN A 279 9.97 12.64 4.36
N GLY A 280 10.72 11.67 4.90
CA GLY A 280 11.13 10.50 4.16
C GLY A 280 9.95 9.60 3.78
N VAL A 281 8.97 9.43 4.67
CA VAL A 281 7.70 8.77 4.34
C VAL A 281 6.97 9.53 3.23
N ASP A 282 6.84 10.86 3.33
CA ASP A 282 6.17 11.66 2.30
C ASP A 282 6.85 11.55 0.93
N GLN A 283 8.18 11.59 0.88
CA GLN A 283 8.92 11.40 -0.37
C GLN A 283 8.82 9.97 -0.91
N SER A 284 8.95 8.98 -0.03
CA SER A 284 8.79 7.56 -0.39
C SER A 284 7.43 7.30 -1.04
N TYR A 285 6.37 7.95 -0.59
CA TYR A 285 5.03 7.81 -1.17
C TYR A 285 4.90 8.54 -2.51
N SER A 286 5.59 9.66 -2.72
CA SER A 286 5.54 10.42 -3.98
C SER A 286 6.18 9.66 -5.15
N TYR A 287 7.17 8.80 -4.87
CA TYR A 287 7.75 7.90 -5.87
C TYR A 287 6.71 6.98 -6.49
N ASP A 288 5.74 6.54 -5.67
CA ASP A 288 4.63 5.67 -6.08
C ASP A 288 3.35 6.47 -6.44
N GLY A 289 3.45 7.80 -6.61
CA GLY A 289 2.35 8.65 -7.08
C GLY A 289 1.39 9.18 -6.01
N TYR A 290 1.69 8.98 -4.72
CA TYR A 290 0.85 9.44 -3.61
C TYR A 290 1.36 10.76 -3.02
N SER A 291 0.56 11.83 -3.12
CA SER A 291 0.96 13.18 -2.67
C SER A 291 -0.16 13.99 -2.00
N SER A 292 -1.27 13.36 -1.64
CA SER A 292 -2.48 14.05 -1.17
C SER A 292 -2.39 14.50 0.29
N TYR A 293 -1.58 13.83 1.11
CA TYR A 293 -1.46 14.12 2.55
C TYR A 293 -0.01 14.29 2.98
N LYS A 294 0.24 15.10 4.02
CA LYS A 294 1.55 15.14 4.69
C LYS A 294 1.52 14.25 5.92
N THR A 295 2.52 13.39 6.07
CA THR A 295 2.57 12.39 7.16
C THR A 295 2.57 13.06 8.54
N LYS A 296 3.13 14.28 8.65
CA LYS A 296 3.12 15.09 9.87
C LYS A 296 1.70 15.41 10.39
N GLU A 297 0.67 15.39 9.54
CA GLU A 297 -0.72 15.66 9.93
C GLU A 297 -1.30 14.55 10.80
N PHE A 298 -0.78 13.33 10.67
CA PHE A 298 -1.20 12.17 11.47
C PHE A 298 -0.38 12.01 12.75
N ALA A 299 0.69 12.79 12.91
CA ALA A 299 1.43 12.82 14.16
C ALA A 299 0.59 13.53 15.23
N PRO A 300 0.47 13.00 16.45
CA PRO A 300 -0.28 13.68 17.51
C PRO A 300 0.28 15.09 17.69
N LYS A 301 -0.63 16.09 17.69
CA LYS A 301 -0.28 17.46 18.08
C LYS A 301 0.32 17.34 19.48
N THR A 302 1.57 17.77 19.65
CA THR A 302 2.06 18.04 20.99
C THR A 302 1.06 19.00 21.61
N CYS A 303 0.37 18.56 22.66
CA CYS A 303 -0.49 19.44 23.41
C CYS A 303 0.44 20.51 23.98
N THR A 304 0.49 21.70 23.36
CA THR A 304 1.22 22.84 23.89
C THR A 304 0.44 23.36 25.10
N LYS A 305 0.38 22.57 26.18
CA LYS A 305 0.05 23.09 27.50
C LYS A 305 1.26 23.87 27.97
N ALA A 306 1.32 25.15 27.61
CA ALA A 306 1.96 26.25 28.35
C ALA A 306 2.31 27.42 27.41
N LYS A 307 1.32 28.19 26.98
CA LYS A 307 1.51 29.62 26.61
C LYS A 307 0.31 30.49 27.04
N THR A 308 -0.34 30.15 28.15
CA THR A 308 -1.43 30.97 28.73
C THR A 308 -1.28 31.16 30.24
N LYS A 309 -0.05 31.15 30.78
CA LYS A 309 0.20 31.44 32.20
C LYS A 309 1.51 32.21 32.47
N ILE A 310 1.98 32.99 31.50
CA ILE A 310 3.13 33.90 31.70
C ILE A 310 2.74 35.37 31.42
N GLN A 311 1.49 35.65 31.08
CA GLN A 311 1.01 37.03 30.89
C GLN A 311 0.13 37.53 32.04
N GLU A 312 -0.49 36.65 32.85
CA GLU A 312 -1.31 37.05 34.00
C GLU A 312 -0.53 37.11 35.35
N VAL A 313 0.74 36.73 35.39
CA VAL A 313 1.59 36.90 36.60
C VAL A 313 2.49 38.13 36.49
N ARG A 314 2.59 38.74 35.31
CA ARG A 314 3.38 39.97 35.10
C ARG A 314 2.58 41.27 35.27
N GLU A 315 1.25 41.19 35.33
CA GLU A 315 0.38 42.34 35.59
C GLU A 315 -0.05 42.47 37.06
N GLN A 316 0.30 41.51 37.93
CA GLN A 316 0.03 41.60 39.38
C GLN A 316 1.23 42.06 40.21
N ASP A 317 2.45 42.03 39.66
CA ASP A 317 3.65 42.53 40.33
C ASP A 317 3.96 44.01 39.98
N GLU A 318 3.32 44.60 38.95
CA GLU A 318 3.47 46.03 38.60
C GLU A 318 2.40 46.95 39.24
N GLU A 319 1.38 46.40 39.91
CA GLU A 319 0.35 47.18 40.64
C GLU A 319 0.63 47.32 42.17
N MET A 320 1.76 46.80 42.67
CA MET A 320 2.19 47.01 44.07
C MET A 320 3.41 47.92 44.25
N GLU A 321 3.89 48.57 43.18
CA GLU A 321 5.04 49.51 43.25
C GLU A 321 4.74 50.92 42.70
N GLN A 322 3.48 51.36 42.71
CA GLN A 322 3.10 52.78 42.53
C GLN A 322 2.24 53.32 43.66
#